data_AF-A0A2W6SUB6-F1
#
_entry.id   AF-A0A2W6SUB6-F1
#
_cell.length_a   1.000
_cell.length_b   1.000
_cell.length_c   1.000
_cell.angle_alpha   90.00
_cell.angle_beta   90.00
_cell.angle_gamma   90.00
#
_symmetry.space_group_name_H-M   'P 1'
#
loop_
_entity.id
_entity.type
_entity.pdbx_description
1 polymer ?
#
loop_
_entity_poly.entity_id
_entity_poly.type
_entity_poly.pdbx_seq_one_letter_code
_entity_poly.pdbx_strand_id
1 'polypeptide(L)'
;MAIFPRPVSPKSALGDFWGYFKQQRQHKWPLLGLSVAITWVIVWTFVIDANTNTMPTRNKIIYVESWDANRSDAAIILQQKIDFAKREAALVKQQKKMQGYADAFGIEWRDEEKRNTARRKEAVKAIDAMLDERLAKAEGTGKGAKPGGSQAGVAQP
;
A
#
# COMPACT_ATOMS: atom_id res chain seq x y z
N MET A 1 -51.34 -4.76 40.69
CA MET A 1 -50.87 -3.36 40.84
C MET A 1 -50.14 -2.99 39.57
N ALA A 2 -50.58 -1.95 38.86
CA ALA A 2 -49.90 -1.50 37.65
C ALA A 2 -48.56 -0.85 38.03
N ILE A 3 -47.45 -1.44 37.58
CA ILE A 3 -46.07 -1.04 37.93
C ILE A 3 -45.60 0.22 37.17
N PHE A 4 -46.40 0.74 36.23
CA PHE A 4 -46.05 1.93 35.46
C PHE A 4 -47.15 3.01 35.54
N PRO A 5 -46.82 4.25 35.94
CA PRO A 5 -47.77 5.36 35.87
C PRO A 5 -48.04 5.79 34.41
N ARG A 6 -49.30 6.15 34.11
CA ARG A 6 -49.82 6.61 32.81
C ARG A 6 -49.32 8.04 32.48
N PRO A 7 -49.36 8.54 31.23
CA PRO A 7 -49.02 7.93 29.94
C PRO A 7 -47.62 8.40 29.47
N VAL A 8 -46.79 7.48 28.97
CA VAL A 8 -45.54 7.83 28.29
C VAL A 8 -45.85 8.47 26.93
N SER A 9 -45.95 9.80 26.91
CA SER A 9 -46.16 10.56 25.67
C SER A 9 -44.83 11.16 25.17
N PRO A 10 -44.58 11.19 23.84
CA PRO A 10 -43.37 11.82 23.30
C PRO A 10 -43.20 13.29 23.72
N LYS A 11 -44.32 14.01 23.87
CA LYS A 11 -44.33 15.39 24.36
C LYS A 11 -43.85 15.47 25.81
N SER A 12 -44.28 14.55 26.66
CA SER A 12 -43.84 14.47 28.06
C SER A 12 -42.35 14.11 28.15
N ALA A 13 -41.87 13.18 27.32
CA ALA A 13 -40.46 12.78 27.29
C ALA A 13 -39.53 13.92 26.84
N LEU A 14 -39.92 14.70 25.81
CA LEU A 14 -39.19 15.90 25.40
C LEU A 14 -39.20 16.98 26.49
N GLY A 15 -40.33 17.15 27.18
CA GLY A 15 -40.44 18.06 28.32
C GLY A 15 -39.52 17.68 29.48
N ASP A 16 -39.45 16.39 29.82
CA ASP A 16 -38.56 15.84 30.84
C ASP A 16 -37.08 15.99 30.45
N PHE A 17 -36.73 15.69 29.20
CA PHE A 17 -35.40 15.91 28.64
C PHE A 17 -34.99 17.38 28.74
N TRP A 18 -35.87 18.32 28.37
CA TRP A 18 -35.59 19.74 28.46
C TRP A 18 -35.50 20.23 29.92
N GLY A 19 -36.31 19.65 30.81
CA GLY A 19 -36.26 19.87 32.25
C GLY A 19 -34.90 19.46 32.85
N TYR A 20 -34.43 18.27 32.51
CA TYR A 20 -33.07 17.80 32.87
C TYR A 20 -32.00 18.74 32.31
N PHE A 21 -32.19 19.26 31.09
CA PHE A 21 -31.24 20.20 30.50
C PHE A 21 -31.18 21.56 31.21
N LYS A 22 -32.28 22.04 31.80
CA LYS A 22 -32.31 23.28 32.57
C LYS A 22 -31.68 23.16 33.96
N GLN A 23 -31.51 21.96 34.49
CA GLN A 23 -30.96 21.75 35.82
C GLN A 23 -29.46 22.07 35.86
N GLN A 24 -29.06 22.96 36.77
CA GLN A 24 -27.66 23.33 37.02
C GLN A 24 -26.95 22.15 37.73
N ARG A 25 -26.22 21.33 36.96
CA ARG A 25 -25.39 20.23 37.47
C ARG A 25 -23.95 20.41 36.99
N GLN A 26 -23.00 20.33 37.92
CA GLN A 26 -21.59 20.64 37.68
C GLN A 26 -20.96 19.81 36.55
N HIS A 27 -21.31 18.52 36.42
CA HIS A 27 -20.65 17.61 35.46
C HIS A 27 -21.39 17.42 34.13
N LYS A 28 -22.53 18.10 33.92
CA LYS A 28 -23.37 17.89 32.74
C LYS A 28 -22.67 18.26 31.44
N TRP A 29 -22.05 19.44 31.40
CA TRP A 29 -21.38 19.96 30.20
C TRP A 29 -20.07 19.22 29.86
N PRO A 30 -19.19 18.90 30.84
CA PRO A 30 -18.01 18.09 30.55
C PRO A 30 -18.33 16.71 29.99
N LEU A 31 -19.31 16.00 30.56
CA LEU A 31 -19.70 14.66 30.08
C LEU A 31 -20.32 14.71 28.68
N LEU A 32 -21.17 15.71 28.42
CA LEU A 32 -21.76 15.92 27.09
C LEU A 32 -20.70 16.33 26.06
N GLY A 33 -19.75 17.17 26.45
CA GLY A 33 -18.62 17.53 25.60
C GLY A 33 -17.77 16.30 25.25
N LEU A 34 -17.47 15.45 26.23
CA LEU A 34 -16.69 14.24 26.03
C LEU A 34 -17.41 13.24 25.11
N SER A 35 -18.71 13.02 25.31
CA SER A 35 -19.47 12.10 24.46
C SER A 35 -19.56 12.57 23.02
N VAL A 36 -19.79 13.87 22.80
CA VAL A 36 -19.77 14.48 21.46
C VAL A 36 -18.38 14.39 20.86
N ALA A 37 -17.32 14.67 21.62
CA ALA A 37 -15.95 14.59 21.14
C ALA A 37 -15.57 13.19 20.67
N ILE A 38 -15.87 12.15 21.46
CA ILE A 38 -15.58 10.76 21.07
C ILE A 38 -16.36 10.38 19.81
N THR A 39 -17.65 10.74 19.75
CA THR A 39 -18.49 10.47 18.57
C THR A 39 -17.94 11.18 17.33
N TRP A 40 -17.50 12.43 17.49
CA TRP A 40 -16.91 13.22 16.42
C TRP A 40 -15.60 12.61 15.92
N VAL A 41 -14.72 12.13 16.82
CA VAL A 41 -13.47 11.46 16.46
C VAL A 41 -13.73 10.21 15.61
N ILE A 42 -14.75 9.41 15.97
CA ILE A 42 -15.14 8.23 15.19
C ILE A 42 -15.57 8.64 13.78
N VAL A 43 -16.51 9.60 13.67
CA VAL A 43 -16.99 10.08 12.37
C VAL A 43 -15.85 10.69 11.54
N TRP A 44 -15.01 11.50 12.15
CA TRP A 44 -13.85 12.13 11.51
C TRP A 44 -12.86 11.09 10.97
N THR A 45 -12.62 10.02 11.72
CA THR A 45 -11.76 8.91 11.27
C THR A 45 -12.33 8.26 10.02
N PHE A 46 -13.63 7.99 9.98
CA PHE A 46 -14.29 7.46 8.77
C PHE A 46 -14.23 8.43 7.58
N VAL A 47 -14.37 9.74 7.81
CA VAL A 47 -14.28 10.74 6.74
C VAL A 47 -12.87 10.80 6.14
N ILE A 48 -11.82 10.71 6.97
CA ILE A 48 -10.44 10.62 6.48
C ILE A 48 -10.24 9.32 5.72
N ASP A 49 -10.65 8.19 6.32
CA ASP A 49 -10.46 6.86 5.74
C ASP A 49 -11.18 6.72 4.39
N ALA A 50 -12.36 7.32 4.25
CA ALA A 50 -13.13 7.28 3.03
C ALA A 50 -12.40 7.89 1.82
N ASN A 51 -11.55 8.90 2.06
CA ASN A 51 -10.74 9.52 1.01
C ASN A 51 -9.48 8.71 0.67
N THR A 52 -9.02 7.81 1.55
CA THR A 52 -7.79 7.04 1.34
C THR A 52 -8.01 5.60 0.88
N ASN A 53 -9.03 4.90 1.40
CA ASN A 53 -9.17 3.46 1.19
C ASN A 53 -10.45 3.03 0.44
N THR A 54 -11.54 3.82 0.49
CA THR A 54 -12.84 3.42 -0.13
C THR A 54 -13.22 4.22 -1.38
N MET A 55 -12.37 5.13 -1.87
CA MET A 55 -12.55 5.66 -3.22
C MET A 55 -12.50 4.50 -4.22
N PRO A 56 -13.51 4.34 -5.10
CA PRO A 56 -13.42 3.42 -6.21
C PRO A 56 -12.14 3.76 -6.97
N THR A 57 -11.17 2.87 -6.93
CA THR A 57 -9.94 3.01 -7.69
C THR A 57 -10.39 3.13 -9.15
N ARG A 58 -10.29 4.34 -9.72
CA ARG A 58 -10.51 4.53 -11.16
C ARG A 58 -9.72 3.42 -11.85
N ASN A 59 -10.38 2.66 -12.73
CA ASN A 59 -9.76 1.59 -13.48
C ASN A 59 -8.39 2.06 -13.95
N LYS A 60 -7.34 1.47 -13.36
CA LYS A 60 -5.97 1.91 -13.62
C LYS A 60 -5.64 1.40 -15.01
N ILE A 61 -5.74 2.28 -16.01
CA ILE A 61 -5.27 1.98 -17.36
C ILE A 61 -3.75 1.97 -17.27
N ILE A 62 -3.19 0.78 -17.10
CA ILE A 62 -1.75 0.56 -17.07
C ILE A 62 -1.31 0.47 -18.53
N TYR A 63 -0.76 1.57 -19.05
CA TYR A 63 -0.08 1.56 -20.32
C TYR A 63 1.25 0.83 -20.14
N VAL A 64 1.41 -0.29 -20.84
CA VAL A 64 2.69 -0.97 -20.95
C VAL A 64 3.39 -0.39 -22.17
N GLU A 65 4.61 0.10 -22.00
CA GLU A 65 5.41 0.57 -23.13
C GLU A 65 5.67 -0.59 -24.10
N SER A 66 5.23 -0.43 -25.35
CA SER A 66 5.56 -1.37 -26.42
C SER A 66 7.02 -1.13 -26.85
N TRP A 67 7.87 -2.12 -26.68
CA TRP A 67 9.28 -2.04 -27.05
C TRP A 67 9.46 -2.29 -28.55
N ASP A 68 10.48 -1.66 -29.16
CA ASP A 68 10.83 -1.87 -30.56
C ASP A 68 11.15 -3.35 -30.83
N ALA A 69 10.49 -3.94 -31.84
CA ALA A 69 10.63 -5.36 -32.17
C ALA A 69 12.03 -5.73 -32.69
N ASN A 70 12.84 -4.77 -33.12
CA ASN A 70 14.18 -4.98 -33.64
C ASN A 70 15.27 -4.80 -32.57
N ARG A 71 14.89 -4.60 -31.30
CA ARG A 71 15.86 -4.46 -30.21
C ARG A 71 16.63 -5.77 -30.01
N SER A 72 17.96 -5.67 -29.90
CA SER A 72 18.80 -6.85 -29.66
C SER A 72 18.61 -7.42 -28.26
N ASP A 73 18.62 -8.75 -28.16
CA ASP A 73 18.50 -9.47 -26.88
C ASP A 73 19.58 -9.04 -25.86
N ALA A 74 20.79 -8.74 -26.34
CA ALA A 74 21.87 -8.21 -25.50
C ALA A 74 21.49 -6.86 -24.87
N ALA A 75 20.88 -5.95 -25.63
CA ALA A 75 20.42 -4.67 -25.10
C ALA A 75 19.27 -4.81 -24.09
N ILE A 76 18.42 -5.83 -24.26
CA ILE A 76 17.36 -6.17 -23.29
C ILE A 76 17.98 -6.63 -21.97
N ILE A 77 18.95 -7.54 -22.02
CA ILE A 77 19.59 -8.11 -20.83
C ILE A 77 20.41 -7.06 -20.06
N LEU A 78 21.12 -6.16 -20.77
CA LEU A 78 21.81 -5.03 -20.14
C LEU A 78 20.83 -4.12 -19.39
N GLN A 79 19.67 -3.82 -19.99
CA GLN A 79 18.64 -3.04 -19.32
C GLN A 79 18.08 -3.76 -18.09
N GLN A 80 17.84 -5.07 -18.19
CA GLN A 80 17.39 -5.89 -17.06
C GLN A 80 18.38 -5.85 -15.89
N LYS A 81 19.70 -5.86 -16.16
CA LYS A 81 20.74 -5.73 -15.14
C LYS A 81 20.70 -4.37 -14.45
N ILE A 82 20.53 -3.28 -15.22
CA ILE A 82 20.40 -1.92 -14.67
C ILE A 82 19.14 -1.81 -13.81
N ASP A 83 18.01 -2.32 -14.28
CA ASP A 83 16.73 -2.24 -13.57
C ASP A 83 16.72 -3.13 -12.32
N PHE A 84 17.40 -4.28 -12.37
CA PHE A 84 17.61 -5.12 -11.21
C PHE A 84 18.41 -4.39 -10.13
N ALA A 85 19.54 -3.75 -10.48
CA ALA A 85 20.34 -2.96 -9.54
C ALA A 85 19.53 -1.79 -8.93
N LYS A 86 18.71 -1.10 -9.73
CA LYS A 86 17.81 -0.04 -9.23
C LYS A 86 16.79 -0.57 -8.23
N ARG A 87 16.17 -1.72 -8.51
CA ARG A 87 15.20 -2.36 -7.60
C ARG A 87 15.86 -2.80 -6.30
N GLU A 88 17.05 -3.37 -6.39
CA GLU A 88 17.85 -3.83 -5.24
C GLU A 88 18.17 -2.66 -4.30
N ALA A 89 18.61 -1.52 -4.85
CA ALA A 89 18.83 -0.29 -4.11
C ALA A 89 17.55 0.28 -3.47
N ALA A 90 16.40 0.22 -4.19
CA ALA A 90 15.11 0.64 -3.65
C ALA A 90 14.68 -0.23 -2.46
N LEU A 91 14.89 -1.55 -2.53
CA LEU A 91 14.60 -2.48 -1.44
C LEU A 91 15.48 -2.21 -0.21
N VAL A 92 16.77 -1.93 -0.38
CA VAL A 92 17.64 -1.53 0.75
C VAL A 92 17.11 -0.26 1.43
N LYS A 93 16.71 0.74 0.64
CA LYS A 93 16.14 1.98 1.19
C LYS A 93 14.86 1.74 1.98
N GLN A 94 13.96 0.89 1.46
CA GLN A 94 12.73 0.53 2.18
C GLN A 94 13.04 -0.24 3.46
N GLN A 95 13.95 -1.23 3.41
CA GLN A 95 14.38 -1.97 4.60
C GLN A 95 14.92 -1.03 5.68
N LYS A 96 15.79 -0.08 5.33
CA LYS A 96 16.33 0.91 6.29
C LYS A 96 15.25 1.76 6.94
N LYS A 97 14.19 2.13 6.21
CA LYS A 97 13.04 2.83 6.79
C LYS A 97 12.30 1.94 7.78
N MET A 98 12.05 0.68 7.43
CA MET A 98 11.38 -0.29 8.30
C MET A 98 12.18 -0.60 9.57
N GLN A 99 13.51 -0.64 9.48
CA GLN A 99 14.39 -0.78 10.64
C GLN A 99 14.24 0.39 11.62
N GLY A 100 14.13 1.62 11.13
CA GLY A 100 13.88 2.79 11.98
C GLY A 100 12.53 2.71 12.72
N TYR A 101 11.49 2.17 12.08
CA TYR A 101 10.24 1.88 12.77
C TYR A 101 10.40 0.75 13.79
N ALA A 102 11.09 -0.33 13.44
CA ALA A 102 11.34 -1.45 14.34
C ALA A 102 12.09 -1.01 15.61
N ASP A 103 13.09 -0.13 15.49
CA ASP A 103 13.80 0.47 16.63
C ASP A 103 12.86 1.31 17.52
N ALA A 104 11.93 2.08 16.92
CA ALA A 104 10.95 2.87 17.66
C ALA A 104 9.91 2.01 18.41
N PHE A 105 9.59 0.83 17.88
CA PHE A 105 8.65 -0.12 18.48
C PHE A 105 9.33 -1.22 19.32
N GLY A 106 10.66 -1.21 19.47
CA GLY A 106 11.40 -2.20 20.25
C GLY A 106 11.38 -3.62 19.66
N ILE A 107 11.21 -3.76 18.35
CA ILE A 107 11.21 -5.05 17.65
C ILE A 107 12.65 -5.46 17.37
N GLU A 108 13.05 -6.65 17.79
CA GLU A 108 14.41 -7.17 17.56
C GLU A 108 14.57 -7.68 16.11
N TRP A 109 15.26 -6.91 15.27
CA TRP A 109 15.45 -7.22 13.84
C TRP A 109 16.90 -7.53 13.44
N ARG A 110 17.88 -7.24 14.32
CA ARG A 110 19.31 -7.27 13.99
C ARG A 110 19.83 -8.68 13.71
N ASP A 111 19.33 -9.68 14.44
CA ASP A 111 19.73 -11.07 14.26
C ASP A 111 19.15 -11.71 12.99
N GLU A 112 17.92 -11.32 12.64
CA GLU A 112 17.29 -11.72 11.38
C GLU A 112 17.96 -11.08 10.17
N GLU A 113 18.35 -9.80 10.27
CA GLU A 113 19.06 -9.11 9.18
C GLU A 113 20.41 -9.78 8.88
N LYS A 114 21.18 -10.17 9.89
CA LYS A 114 22.45 -10.90 9.67
C LYS A 114 22.24 -12.19 8.86
N ARG A 115 21.19 -12.95 9.16
CA ARG A 115 20.84 -14.18 8.42
C ARG A 115 20.35 -13.87 7.00
N ASN A 116 19.50 -12.86 6.85
CA ASN A 116 18.90 -12.51 5.56
C ASN A 116 19.88 -11.81 4.61
N THR A 117 20.83 -11.02 5.12
CA THR A 117 21.83 -10.33 4.30
C THR A 117 22.80 -11.30 3.65
N ALA A 118 23.19 -12.39 4.32
CA ALA A 118 23.99 -13.46 3.73
C ALA A 118 23.24 -14.13 2.56
N ARG A 119 22.02 -14.62 2.82
CA ARG A 119 21.15 -15.24 1.80
C ARG A 119 20.83 -14.30 0.63
N ARG A 120 20.59 -13.02 0.92
CA ARG A 120 20.32 -11.99 -0.10
C ARG A 120 21.54 -11.77 -0.99
N LYS A 121 22.75 -11.66 -0.42
CA LYS A 121 23.98 -11.50 -1.21
C LYS A 121 24.23 -12.70 -2.12
N GLU A 122 23.96 -13.91 -1.64
CA GLU A 122 24.05 -15.12 -2.45
C GLU A 122 23.01 -15.13 -3.58
N ALA A 123 21.76 -14.78 -3.27
CA ALA A 123 20.69 -14.70 -4.26
C ALA A 123 20.95 -13.63 -5.33
N VAL A 124 21.42 -12.44 -4.94
CA VAL A 124 21.78 -11.35 -5.86
C VAL A 124 22.91 -11.80 -6.78
N LYS A 125 23.97 -12.42 -6.22
CA LYS A 125 25.07 -12.98 -7.01
C LYS A 125 24.62 -14.05 -8.00
N ALA A 126 23.71 -14.94 -7.59
CA ALA A 126 23.18 -15.99 -8.47
C ALA A 126 22.37 -15.39 -9.63
N ILE A 127 21.60 -14.33 -9.37
CA ILE A 127 20.83 -13.62 -10.39
C ILE A 127 21.76 -12.87 -11.33
N ASP A 128 22.77 -12.16 -10.81
CA ASP A 128 23.75 -11.46 -11.64
C ASP A 128 24.52 -12.44 -12.54
N ALA A 129 24.95 -13.59 -12.00
CA ALA A 129 25.61 -14.62 -12.78
C ALA A 129 24.70 -15.20 -13.88
N MET A 130 23.42 -15.41 -13.58
CA MET A 130 22.43 -15.85 -14.58
C MET A 130 22.23 -14.80 -15.68
N LEU A 131 22.17 -13.51 -15.33
CA LEU A 131 22.04 -12.42 -16.32
C LEU A 131 23.29 -12.32 -17.20
N ASP A 132 24.47 -12.50 -16.64
CA ASP A 132 25.74 -12.49 -17.39
C ASP A 132 25.87 -13.70 -18.32
N GLU A 133 25.43 -14.90 -17.90
CA GLU A 133 25.36 -16.08 -18.76
C GLU A 133 24.38 -15.85 -19.94
N ARG A 134 23.23 -15.23 -19.66
CA ARG A 134 22.24 -14.90 -20.69
C ARG A 134 22.78 -13.85 -21.66
N LEU A 135 23.52 -12.85 -21.15
CA LEU A 135 24.18 -11.85 -21.98
C LEU A 135 25.16 -12.51 -22.95
N ALA A 136 26.03 -13.39 -22.44
CA ALA A 136 27.00 -14.11 -23.25
C ALA A 136 26.33 -14.99 -24.32
N LYS A 137 25.21 -15.66 -23.99
CA LYS A 137 24.41 -16.43 -24.95
C LYS A 137 23.78 -15.54 -26.03
N ALA A 138 23.25 -14.38 -25.65
CA ALA A 138 22.62 -13.42 -26.56
C ALA A 138 23.65 -12.78 -27.52
N GLU A 139 24.85 -12.46 -27.03
CA GLU A 139 25.95 -11.97 -27.86
C GLU A 139 26.46 -13.05 -28.84
N GLY A 140 26.45 -14.31 -28.42
CA GLY A 140 26.81 -15.45 -29.28
C GLY A 140 25.77 -15.76 -30.37
N THR A 141 24.47 -15.64 -30.08
CA THR A 141 23.37 -15.88 -31.03
C THR A 141 23.09 -14.68 -31.94
N GLY A 142 23.35 -13.45 -31.47
CA GLY A 142 23.24 -12.23 -32.28
C GLY A 142 24.19 -12.17 -33.48
N LYS A 143 25.25 -12.99 -33.52
CA LYS A 143 26.11 -13.16 -34.71
C LYS A 143 25.49 -14.04 -35.81
N GLY A 144 24.39 -14.74 -35.54
CA GLY A 144 23.78 -15.72 -36.47
C GLY A 144 22.34 -15.43 -36.93
N ALA A 145 21.63 -14.49 -36.31
CA ALA A 145 20.21 -14.23 -36.63
C ALA A 145 20.04 -13.10 -37.66
N LYS A 146 19.88 -13.46 -38.94
CA LYS A 146 19.31 -12.57 -39.97
C LYS A 146 17.86 -12.18 -39.61
N PRO A 147 17.38 -10.99 -40.00
CA PRO A 147 16.05 -10.50 -39.64
C PRO A 147 14.99 -11.31 -40.41
N GLY A 148 14.23 -12.14 -39.71
CA GLY A 148 13.19 -12.98 -40.27
C GLY A 148 11.80 -12.46 -39.94
N GLY A 149 11.12 -11.91 -40.94
CA GLY A 149 9.68 -12.08 -41.12
C GLY A 149 8.75 -11.17 -40.32
N SER A 150 8.33 -10.08 -40.98
CA SER A 150 7.06 -9.38 -40.73
C SER A 150 5.92 -10.38 -40.53
N GLN A 151 5.27 -10.36 -39.37
CA GLN A 151 3.88 -10.78 -39.22
C GLN A 151 3.08 -9.60 -38.68
N ALA A 152 2.40 -8.95 -39.62
CA ALA A 152 1.30 -8.04 -39.38
C ALA A 152 0.20 -8.77 -38.58
N GLY A 153 0.12 -8.50 -37.28
CA GLY A 153 -0.99 -8.86 -36.41
C GLY A 153 -1.95 -7.68 -36.26
N VAL A 154 -2.85 -7.58 -37.24
CA VAL A 154 -4.11 -6.83 -37.29
C VAL A 154 -4.52 -6.11 -35.99
N ALA A 155 -4.45 -4.79 -36.03
CA ALA A 155 -5.22 -3.91 -35.16
C ALA A 155 -6.67 -3.86 -35.66
N GLN A 156 -7.65 -4.01 -34.76
CA GLN A 156 -8.99 -3.38 -34.78
C GLN A 156 -9.93 -3.99 -33.71
N PRO A 157 -11.01 -3.29 -33.32
CA PRO A 157 -11.15 -1.87 -32.99
C PRO A 157 -11.40 -1.63 -31.48
#